data_AF-A0A080Z1M9-F1
#
_entry.id   AF-A0A080Z1M9-F1
#
_cell.length_a   1.000
_cell.length_b   1.000
_cell.length_c   1.000
_cell.angle_alpha   90.00
_cell.angle_beta   90.00
_cell.angle_gamma   90.00
#
_symmetry.space_group_name_H-M   'P 1'
#
loop_
_entity.id
_entity.type
_entity.pdbx_description
1 polymer ?
#
loop_
_entity_poly.entity_id
_entity_poly.type
_entity_poly.pdbx_seq_one_letter_code
_entity_poly.pdbx_strand_id
1 'polypeptide(L)'
;MEVLYGRLNLYVFLFIINSAASKQLSRQSKLDLLSTQLIVSTAAEEMNFFAAIVVCLVALQSVYCATINRDLVQPFAQPGPVTISEKAAIKFKPQLFILDGCVSFPAVNAAGDTTGGLNGTQGGEGCSKAPLGSQVYGRSTWYQDKWAMMFAWYIPKSYMAAITSRRHDWASMVVWIENPSLEIPEILGVSLSNSANGYLRYTGNIYDWNFSGYVARSRRRDRDIPGSSTSLRVEHTVRKDFRSAFLNLAQTDGDYQDLIMWGQLTEEARMALNTTDFGRSKVPFNDGNFLIKLRQAYPF
;
A
#
# COMPACT_ATOMS: atom_id res chain seq x y z
N MET A 1 26.32 -20.00 24.08
CA MET A 1 27.67 -20.44 24.48
C MET A 1 28.17 -21.39 23.40
N GLU A 2 29.46 -21.34 23.06
CA GLU A 2 30.13 -22.05 21.93
C GLU A 2 30.10 -21.42 20.53
N VAL A 3 30.44 -20.12 20.36
CA VAL A 3 31.06 -19.63 19.09
C VAL A 3 32.17 -18.57 19.34
N LEU A 4 32.56 -18.32 20.60
CA LEU A 4 33.54 -17.28 20.96
C LEU A 4 34.91 -17.79 21.40
N TYR A 5 35.14 -19.12 21.40
CA TYR A 5 36.39 -19.73 21.89
C TYR A 5 37.41 -20.12 20.79
N GLY A 6 37.08 -19.96 19.51
CA GLY A 6 37.94 -20.40 18.39
C GLY A 6 38.90 -19.36 17.82
N ARG A 7 38.72 -18.06 18.11
CA ARG A 7 39.52 -16.97 17.51
C ARG A 7 40.60 -16.37 18.42
N LEU A 8 40.60 -16.66 19.71
CA LEU A 8 41.63 -16.19 20.63
C LEU A 8 42.92 -17.04 20.59
N ASN A 9 42.84 -18.30 20.15
CA ASN A 9 44.00 -19.21 20.22
C ASN A 9 45.03 -19.00 19.11
N LEU A 10 44.65 -18.48 17.93
CA LEU A 10 45.62 -18.26 16.84
C LEU A 10 46.46 -16.98 17.04
N TYR A 11 45.85 -15.92 17.58
CA TYR A 11 46.56 -14.67 17.90
C TYR A 11 47.57 -14.87 19.03
N VAL A 12 47.21 -15.64 20.06
CA VAL A 12 48.12 -15.95 21.17
C VAL A 12 49.24 -16.90 20.73
N PHE A 13 48.97 -17.87 19.84
CA PHE A 13 50.02 -18.75 19.29
C PHE A 13 51.04 -17.99 18.41
N LEU A 14 50.59 -17.07 17.56
CA LEU A 14 51.48 -16.23 16.74
C LEU A 14 52.28 -15.22 17.57
N PHE A 15 51.73 -14.75 18.70
CA PHE A 15 52.46 -13.86 19.62
C PHE A 15 53.49 -14.61 20.48
N ILE A 16 53.16 -15.82 20.93
CA ILE A 16 54.05 -16.64 21.77
C ILE A 16 55.24 -17.20 20.97
N ILE A 17 55.05 -17.60 19.69
CA ILE A 17 56.17 -18.04 18.84
C ILE A 17 57.16 -16.89 18.57
N ASN A 18 56.70 -15.64 18.47
CA ASN A 18 57.56 -14.48 18.22
C ASN A 18 58.40 -14.03 19.41
N SER A 19 57.91 -14.23 20.64
CA SER A 19 58.65 -13.85 21.86
C SER A 19 59.91 -14.71 22.06
N ALA A 20 59.86 -15.99 21.67
CA ALA A 20 60.99 -16.90 21.80
C ALA A 20 62.02 -16.78 20.66
N ALA A 21 61.59 -16.50 19.42
CA ALA A 21 62.49 -16.46 18.26
C ALA A 21 63.22 -15.11 18.08
N SER A 22 62.65 -13.98 18.51
CA SER A 22 63.20 -12.64 18.21
C SER A 22 64.51 -12.28 18.90
N LYS A 23 64.99 -13.08 19.87
CA LYS A 23 66.24 -12.78 20.62
C LYS A 23 67.53 -13.16 19.88
N GLN A 24 67.47 -13.92 18.78
CA GLN A 24 68.67 -14.32 18.02
C GLN A 24 68.70 -13.92 16.53
N LEU A 25 67.69 -13.22 16.01
CA LEU A 25 67.69 -12.76 14.62
C LEU A 25 68.48 -11.46 14.41
N SER A 26 69.26 -11.41 13.34
CA SER A 26 69.98 -10.22 12.88
C SER A 26 68.99 -9.07 12.57
N ARG A 27 69.46 -7.82 12.60
CA ARG A 27 68.62 -6.64 12.37
C ARG A 27 67.85 -6.70 11.04
N GLN A 28 68.48 -7.23 9.98
CA GLN A 28 67.88 -7.38 8.65
C GLN A 28 66.72 -8.38 8.65
N SER A 29 66.89 -9.53 9.30
CA SER A 29 65.87 -10.58 9.34
C SER A 29 64.65 -10.23 10.21
N LYS A 30 64.79 -9.31 11.18
CA LYS A 30 63.66 -8.70 11.89
C LYS A 30 62.85 -7.73 11.02
N LEU A 31 63.52 -6.98 10.15
CA LEU A 31 62.87 -6.08 9.19
C LEU A 31 62.07 -6.84 8.14
N ASP A 32 62.60 -7.97 7.65
CA ASP A 32 61.89 -8.84 6.69
C ASP A 32 60.67 -9.54 7.32
N LEU A 33 60.75 -9.91 8.61
CA LEU A 33 59.61 -10.48 9.32
C LEU A 33 58.51 -9.44 9.57
N LEU A 34 58.89 -8.21 9.92
CA LEU A 34 57.97 -7.09 10.10
C LEU A 34 57.31 -6.67 8.78
N SER A 35 58.04 -6.64 7.67
CA SER A 35 57.48 -6.34 6.35
C SER A 35 56.49 -7.43 5.91
N THR A 36 56.83 -8.71 6.12
CA THR A 36 55.94 -9.83 5.81
C THR A 36 54.68 -9.81 6.68
N GLN A 37 54.80 -9.50 7.98
CA GLN A 37 53.64 -9.36 8.87
C GLN A 37 52.73 -8.19 8.49
N LEU A 38 53.32 -7.05 8.09
CA LEU A 38 52.56 -5.89 7.62
C LEU A 38 51.80 -6.21 6.32
N ILE A 39 52.44 -6.92 5.37
CA ILE A 39 51.82 -7.35 4.11
C ILE A 39 50.67 -8.34 4.37
N VAL A 40 50.83 -9.27 5.32
CA VAL A 40 49.79 -10.22 5.70
C VAL A 40 48.63 -9.52 6.42
N SER A 41 48.89 -8.50 7.26
CA SER A 41 47.82 -7.74 7.91
C SER A 41 47.05 -6.86 6.93
N THR A 42 47.74 -6.21 5.98
CA THR A 42 47.10 -5.38 4.95
C THR A 42 46.25 -6.25 4.01
N ALA A 43 46.73 -7.43 3.63
CA ALA A 43 45.97 -8.37 2.80
C ALA A 43 44.72 -8.93 3.52
N ALA A 44 44.80 -9.15 4.84
CA ALA A 44 43.66 -9.59 5.64
C ALA A 44 42.59 -8.51 5.80
N GLU A 45 42.98 -7.24 5.94
CA GLU A 45 42.05 -6.10 5.97
C GLU A 45 41.35 -5.88 4.63
N GLU A 46 42.07 -5.98 3.50
CA GLU A 46 41.46 -5.89 2.17
C GLU A 46 40.48 -7.03 1.88
N MET A 47 40.83 -8.27 2.26
CA MET A 47 39.95 -9.43 2.08
C MET A 47 38.66 -9.31 2.94
N ASN A 48 38.72 -8.66 4.09
CA ASN A 48 37.58 -8.41 4.95
C ASN A 48 36.69 -7.26 4.43
N PHE A 49 37.27 -6.27 3.75
CA PHE A 49 36.54 -5.18 3.08
C PHE A 49 35.79 -5.67 1.83
N PHE A 50 36.43 -6.49 0.99
CA PHE A 50 35.75 -7.13 -0.15
C PHE A 50 34.66 -8.09 0.31
N ALA A 51 34.89 -8.87 1.37
CA ALA A 51 33.86 -9.73 1.95
C ALA A 51 32.68 -8.90 2.50
N ALA A 52 32.94 -7.77 3.17
CA ALA A 52 31.89 -6.86 3.63
C ALA A 52 31.12 -6.22 2.47
N ILE A 53 31.79 -5.83 1.38
CA ILE A 53 31.14 -5.33 0.16
C ILE A 53 30.29 -6.41 -0.50
N VAL A 54 30.78 -7.65 -0.60
CA VAL A 54 30.01 -8.76 -1.17
C VAL A 54 28.82 -9.11 -0.28
N VAL A 55 28.97 -9.10 1.05
CA VAL A 55 27.84 -9.28 1.99
C VAL A 55 26.85 -8.13 1.89
N CYS A 56 27.31 -6.88 1.73
CA CYS A 56 26.46 -5.73 1.47
C CYS A 56 25.77 -5.80 0.10
N LEU A 57 26.44 -6.29 -0.95
CA LEU A 57 25.88 -6.47 -2.29
C LEU A 57 24.90 -7.66 -2.37
N VAL A 58 25.14 -8.71 -1.60
CA VAL A 58 24.22 -9.86 -1.45
C VAL A 58 23.03 -9.49 -0.55
N ALA A 59 23.22 -8.64 0.46
CA ALA A 59 22.13 -8.01 1.23
C ALA A 59 21.38 -6.93 0.43
N LEU A 60 21.99 -6.38 -0.62
CA LEU A 60 21.39 -5.54 -1.65
C LEU A 60 20.87 -6.35 -2.84
N GLN A 61 20.54 -7.63 -2.65
CA GLN A 61 19.49 -8.21 -3.48
C GLN A 61 18.21 -7.47 -3.14
N SER A 62 17.96 -6.37 -3.85
CA SER A 62 16.65 -5.76 -3.94
C SER A 62 15.68 -6.89 -4.20
N VAL A 63 14.82 -7.18 -3.24
CA VAL A 63 13.62 -7.99 -3.46
C VAL A 63 12.87 -7.25 -4.55
N TYR A 64 13.12 -7.65 -5.81
CA TYR A 64 12.37 -7.15 -6.93
C TYR A 64 10.96 -7.70 -6.73
N CYS A 65 10.08 -6.85 -6.21
CA CYS A 65 8.65 -7.09 -6.18
C CYS A 65 8.22 -7.46 -7.60
N ALA A 66 7.76 -8.70 -7.80
CA ALA A 66 7.44 -9.17 -9.13
C ALA A 66 6.13 -8.57 -9.60
N THR A 67 6.04 -8.28 -10.89
CA THR A 67 4.74 -8.02 -11.53
C THR A 67 4.12 -9.37 -11.88
N ILE A 68 3.04 -9.76 -11.20
CA ILE A 68 2.38 -11.05 -11.37
C ILE A 68 1.01 -10.90 -12.05
N ASN A 69 0.45 -12.02 -12.50
CA ASN A 69 -0.92 -12.02 -13.02
C ASN A 69 -1.88 -11.54 -11.92
N ARG A 70 -2.80 -10.62 -12.26
CA ARG A 70 -3.81 -10.08 -11.34
C ARG A 70 -4.62 -11.16 -10.63
N ASP A 71 -4.83 -12.30 -11.28
CA ASP A 71 -5.63 -13.42 -10.78
C ASP A 71 -4.87 -14.23 -9.70
N LEU A 72 -3.58 -13.95 -9.51
CA LEU A 72 -2.69 -14.58 -8.53
C LEU A 72 -2.30 -13.65 -7.37
N VAL A 73 -2.70 -12.37 -7.43
CA VAL A 73 -2.42 -11.43 -6.34
C VAL A 73 -3.33 -11.79 -5.18
N GLN A 74 -2.76 -12.34 -4.12
CA GLN A 74 -3.50 -12.69 -2.91
C GLN A 74 -3.92 -11.42 -2.15
N PRO A 75 -5.23 -11.20 -1.90
CA PRO A 75 -5.67 -10.09 -1.06
C PRO A 75 -5.29 -10.33 0.40
N PHE A 76 -5.17 -9.23 1.14
CA PHE A 76 -5.06 -9.22 2.59
C PHE A 76 -6.44 -9.47 3.20
N ALA A 77 -6.52 -10.46 4.09
CA ALA A 77 -7.67 -10.59 4.97
C ALA A 77 -7.81 -9.35 5.84
N GLN A 78 -9.04 -8.89 6.08
CA GLN A 78 -9.29 -7.73 6.93
C GLN A 78 -8.88 -8.02 8.39
N PRO A 79 -7.85 -7.34 8.94
CA PRO A 79 -7.46 -7.54 10.33
C PRO A 79 -8.50 -6.97 11.30
N GLY A 80 -8.52 -7.49 12.53
CA GLY A 80 -9.30 -6.88 13.61
C GLY A 80 -8.76 -5.47 13.93
N PRO A 81 -9.62 -4.44 14.09
CA PRO A 81 -9.17 -3.07 14.33
C PRO A 81 -8.72 -2.87 15.79
N VAL A 82 -7.53 -2.28 16.00
CA VAL A 82 -6.94 -2.06 17.33
C VAL A 82 -6.97 -0.58 17.71
N THR A 83 -6.44 0.26 16.83
CA THR A 83 -6.31 1.71 17.00
C THR A 83 -7.62 2.45 16.74
N ILE A 84 -7.72 3.70 17.21
CA ILE A 84 -8.86 4.59 16.93
C ILE A 84 -9.06 4.75 15.42
N SER A 85 -7.97 4.95 14.67
CA SER A 85 -8.00 5.11 13.21
C SER A 85 -8.53 3.87 12.49
N GLU A 86 -8.16 2.66 12.92
CA GLU A 86 -8.64 1.41 12.31
C GLU A 86 -10.10 1.15 12.65
N LYS A 87 -10.52 1.40 13.90
CA LYS A 87 -11.93 1.26 14.33
C LYS A 87 -12.83 2.21 13.56
N ALA A 88 -12.40 3.47 13.40
CA ALA A 88 -13.11 4.44 12.58
C ALA A 88 -13.17 3.98 11.11
N ALA A 89 -12.06 3.55 10.52
CA ALA A 89 -12.06 3.12 9.12
C ALA A 89 -12.97 1.90 8.86
N ILE A 90 -13.07 0.96 9.80
CA ILE A 90 -14.03 -0.16 9.71
C ILE A 90 -15.48 0.33 9.84
N LYS A 91 -15.75 1.25 10.78
CA LYS A 91 -17.09 1.82 10.99
C LYS A 91 -17.60 2.59 9.76
N PHE A 92 -16.72 3.37 9.13
CA PHE A 92 -17.03 4.18 7.94
C PHE A 92 -16.68 3.48 6.62
N LYS A 93 -16.40 2.17 6.64
CA LYS A 93 -16.05 1.42 5.44
C LYS A 93 -17.21 1.51 4.44
N PRO A 94 -16.98 2.01 3.21
CA PRO A 94 -18.04 2.16 2.22
C PRO A 94 -18.41 0.83 1.53
N GLN A 95 -19.61 0.78 0.98
CA GLN A 95 -19.97 -0.22 -0.04
C GLN A 95 -19.63 0.28 -1.43
N LEU A 96 -19.07 -0.59 -2.26
CA LEU A 96 -18.81 -0.32 -3.66
C LEU A 96 -19.82 -1.07 -4.54
N PHE A 97 -20.64 -0.31 -5.27
CA PHE A 97 -21.51 -0.82 -6.32
C PHE A 97 -20.83 -0.64 -7.69
N ILE A 98 -20.61 -1.72 -8.41
CA ILE A 98 -20.06 -1.67 -9.78
C ILE A 98 -21.24 -1.59 -10.75
N LEU A 99 -21.53 -0.39 -11.27
CA LEU A 99 -22.59 -0.24 -12.28
C LEU A 99 -22.16 -0.87 -13.62
N ASP A 100 -20.90 -0.67 -13.98
CA ASP A 100 -20.26 -1.21 -15.17
C ASP A 100 -18.72 -1.13 -15.10
N GLY A 101 -18.06 -1.74 -16.08
CA GLY A 101 -16.60 -1.86 -16.13
C GLY A 101 -16.10 -3.07 -15.36
N CYS A 102 -14.89 -2.96 -14.82
CA CYS A 102 -14.26 -4.02 -14.03
C CYS A 102 -14.63 -3.91 -12.55
N VAL A 103 -14.68 -5.05 -11.86
CA VAL A 103 -14.68 -5.07 -10.40
C VAL A 103 -13.30 -4.70 -9.85
N SER A 104 -13.22 -4.44 -8.55
CA SER A 104 -11.94 -4.21 -7.87
C SER A 104 -11.15 -5.49 -7.64
N PHE A 105 -9.83 -5.37 -7.71
CA PHE A 105 -8.86 -6.45 -7.52
C PHE A 105 -7.82 -6.02 -6.47
N PRO A 106 -7.13 -6.96 -5.82
CA PRO A 106 -5.93 -6.63 -5.06
C PRO A 106 -4.82 -6.14 -6.00
N ALA A 107 -4.14 -5.06 -5.60
CA ALA A 107 -3.05 -4.46 -6.35
C ALA A 107 -1.68 -5.01 -5.96
N VAL A 108 -1.56 -5.47 -4.71
CA VAL A 108 -0.32 -5.95 -4.11
C VAL A 108 -0.62 -7.07 -3.12
N ASN A 109 0.28 -8.05 -2.99
CA ASN A 109 0.20 -9.10 -1.98
C ASN A 109 1.15 -8.83 -0.79
N ALA A 110 1.16 -9.70 0.22
CA ALA A 110 2.02 -9.54 1.40
C ALA A 110 3.54 -9.59 1.10
N ALA A 111 3.95 -10.24 0.01
CA ALA A 111 5.36 -10.31 -0.42
C ALA A 111 5.79 -9.08 -1.24
N GLY A 112 4.88 -8.13 -1.50
CA GLY A 112 5.13 -6.96 -2.33
C GLY A 112 4.93 -7.19 -3.83
N ASP A 113 4.56 -8.39 -4.29
CA ASP A 113 4.26 -8.61 -5.71
C ASP A 113 3.05 -7.78 -6.12
N THR A 114 3.16 -7.09 -7.26
CA THR A 114 2.12 -6.21 -7.76
C THR A 114 1.42 -6.78 -8.98
N THR A 115 0.17 -6.40 -9.15
CA THR A 115 -0.65 -6.78 -10.30
C THR A 115 -0.10 -6.21 -11.62
N GLY A 116 -0.03 -7.05 -12.65
CA GLY A 116 0.21 -6.62 -14.03
C GLY A 116 -1.00 -5.96 -14.71
N GLY A 117 -2.17 -5.95 -14.04
CA GLY A 117 -3.41 -5.41 -14.58
C GLY A 117 -3.91 -6.13 -15.85
N LEU A 118 -4.76 -5.44 -16.60
CA LEU A 118 -5.30 -5.93 -17.87
C LEU A 118 -5.05 -4.92 -18.98
N ASN A 119 -4.72 -5.43 -20.17
CA ASN A 119 -4.65 -4.57 -21.36
C ASN A 119 -5.95 -3.79 -21.54
N GLY A 120 -5.84 -2.55 -22.01
CA GLY A 120 -6.96 -1.64 -22.28
C GLY A 120 -7.79 -2.03 -23.50
N THR A 121 -7.98 -3.32 -23.75
CA THR A 121 -8.77 -3.89 -24.85
C THR A 121 -9.90 -4.77 -24.29
N GLN A 122 -10.81 -5.20 -25.18
CA GLN A 122 -11.88 -6.16 -24.87
C GLN A 122 -12.86 -5.72 -23.76
N GLY A 123 -13.18 -4.42 -23.66
CA GLY A 123 -14.31 -3.97 -22.84
C GLY A 123 -14.23 -4.43 -21.37
N GLY A 124 -15.29 -5.06 -20.86
CA GLY A 124 -15.34 -5.63 -19.51
C GLY A 124 -14.81 -7.07 -19.39
N GLU A 125 -14.26 -7.67 -20.45
CA GLU A 125 -13.83 -9.06 -20.41
C GLU A 125 -12.63 -9.26 -19.48
N GLY A 126 -12.61 -10.40 -18.80
CA GLY A 126 -11.53 -10.83 -17.90
C GLY A 126 -11.49 -10.13 -16.53
N CYS A 127 -12.44 -9.25 -16.21
CA CYS A 127 -12.44 -8.49 -14.95
C CYS A 127 -13.81 -8.33 -14.29
N SER A 128 -14.77 -9.19 -14.61
CA SER A 128 -16.09 -9.22 -13.94
C SER A 128 -16.05 -9.88 -12.56
N LYS A 129 -14.98 -10.61 -12.24
CA LYS A 129 -14.77 -11.25 -10.94
C LYS A 129 -13.28 -11.34 -10.61
N ALA A 130 -12.92 -10.99 -9.37
CA ALA A 130 -11.61 -11.27 -8.82
C ALA A 130 -11.60 -12.70 -8.21
N PRO A 131 -10.80 -13.64 -8.75
CA PRO A 131 -10.91 -15.05 -8.37
C PRO A 131 -10.51 -15.33 -6.92
N LEU A 132 -9.56 -14.57 -6.38
CA LEU A 132 -9.08 -14.68 -4.99
C LEU A 132 -9.81 -13.72 -4.03
N GLY A 133 -10.79 -12.97 -4.52
CA GLY A 133 -11.48 -11.92 -3.76
C GLY A 133 -10.99 -10.51 -4.13
N SER A 134 -11.80 -9.53 -3.75
CA SER A 134 -11.55 -8.10 -3.98
C SER A 134 -10.89 -7.45 -2.75
N GLN A 135 -10.37 -6.23 -2.89
CA GLN A 135 -9.74 -5.48 -1.79
C GLN A 135 -10.16 -4.01 -1.81
N VAL A 136 -10.28 -3.39 -0.64
CA VAL A 136 -10.23 -1.94 -0.45
C VAL A 136 -9.04 -1.57 0.45
N TYR A 137 -8.33 -0.50 0.08
CA TYR A 137 -7.19 0.03 0.82
C TYR A 137 -7.59 1.29 1.58
N GLY A 138 -7.10 1.44 2.82
CA GLY A 138 -7.44 2.59 3.66
C GLY A 138 -6.21 3.37 4.12
N ARG A 139 -6.30 4.71 4.19
CA ARG A 139 -5.31 5.53 4.91
C ARG A 139 -5.99 6.76 5.50
N SER A 140 -5.62 7.13 6.71
CA SER A 140 -6.25 8.23 7.43
C SER A 140 -5.26 9.12 8.15
N THR A 141 -5.66 10.39 8.35
CA THR A 141 -4.89 11.39 9.10
C THR A 141 -5.80 12.57 9.46
N TRP A 142 -5.37 13.36 10.44
CA TRP A 142 -5.86 14.74 10.59
C TRP A 142 -5.38 15.60 9.42
N TYR A 143 -6.28 16.43 8.87
CA TYR A 143 -5.99 17.39 7.82
C TYR A 143 -6.92 18.60 7.98
N GLN A 144 -6.36 19.78 8.23
CA GLN A 144 -7.12 21.03 8.46
C GLN A 144 -8.26 20.86 9.48
N ASP A 145 -7.89 20.38 10.67
CA ASP A 145 -8.76 20.18 11.84
C ASP A 145 -9.95 19.24 11.62
N LYS A 146 -9.86 18.38 10.59
CA LYS A 146 -10.82 17.32 10.30
C LYS A 146 -10.10 16.00 10.17
N TRP A 147 -10.80 14.92 10.48
CA TRP A 147 -10.25 13.59 10.27
C TRP A 147 -10.63 13.09 8.88
N ALA A 148 -9.61 12.82 8.07
CA ALA A 148 -9.76 12.32 6.72
C ALA A 148 -9.52 10.81 6.68
N MET A 149 -10.42 10.06 6.06
CA MET A 149 -10.28 8.63 5.79
C MET A 149 -10.39 8.39 4.29
N MET A 150 -9.28 8.06 3.65
CA MET A 150 -9.26 7.68 2.25
C MET A 150 -9.47 6.18 2.11
N PHE A 151 -10.43 5.79 1.27
CA PHE A 151 -10.66 4.43 0.80
C PHE A 151 -10.33 4.38 -0.69
N ALA A 152 -9.56 3.39 -1.12
CA ALA A 152 -9.13 3.26 -2.51
C ALA A 152 -9.30 1.84 -3.03
N TRP A 153 -9.70 1.74 -4.29
CA TRP A 153 -9.88 0.49 -5.02
C TRP A 153 -9.00 0.48 -6.24
N TYR A 154 -8.34 -0.65 -6.47
CA TYR A 154 -7.62 -0.90 -7.70
C TYR A 154 -8.51 -1.59 -8.71
N ILE A 155 -8.52 -1.07 -9.94
CA ILE A 155 -9.26 -1.62 -11.07
C ILE A 155 -8.24 -2.05 -12.13
N PRO A 156 -8.32 -3.28 -12.70
CA PRO A 156 -7.26 -3.80 -13.59
C PRO A 156 -6.99 -3.00 -14.87
N LYS A 157 -7.98 -2.25 -15.37
CA LYS A 157 -7.90 -1.42 -16.57
C LYS A 157 -8.81 -0.20 -16.43
N SER A 158 -8.39 0.90 -17.05
CA SER A 158 -9.15 2.15 -17.03
C SER A 158 -10.01 2.32 -18.27
N TYR A 159 -10.99 3.21 -18.13
CA TYR A 159 -11.93 3.56 -19.19
C TYR A 159 -11.85 5.05 -19.51
N MET A 160 -12.11 5.39 -20.77
CA MET A 160 -12.28 6.77 -21.22
C MET A 160 -13.43 6.79 -22.24
N ALA A 161 -14.44 7.63 -22.00
CA ALA A 161 -15.63 7.69 -22.84
C ALA A 161 -16.29 6.31 -23.04
N ALA A 162 -16.45 5.54 -21.95
CA ALA A 162 -16.94 4.15 -21.94
C ALA A 162 -16.09 3.11 -22.72
N ILE A 163 -14.96 3.50 -23.29
CA ILE A 163 -14.06 2.61 -24.04
C ILE A 163 -12.86 2.25 -23.15
N THR A 164 -12.42 0.99 -23.18
CA THR A 164 -11.19 0.58 -22.51
C THR A 164 -10.00 1.35 -23.06
N SER A 165 -9.12 1.82 -22.19
CA SER A 165 -8.07 2.77 -22.59
C SER A 165 -6.66 2.27 -22.30
N ARG A 166 -6.38 1.82 -21.08
CA ARG A 166 -5.04 1.43 -20.64
C ARG A 166 -5.09 0.48 -19.45
N ARG A 167 -3.94 -0.10 -19.13
CA ARG A 167 -3.72 -0.86 -17.89
C ARG A 167 -3.87 0.05 -16.68
N HIS A 168 -4.37 -0.54 -15.60
CA HIS A 168 -4.47 0.03 -14.26
C HIS A 168 -5.43 1.22 -14.15
N ASP A 169 -6.23 1.19 -13.09
CA ASP A 169 -6.91 2.36 -12.57
C ASP A 169 -6.96 2.32 -11.05
N TRP A 170 -7.13 3.49 -10.47
CA TRP A 170 -7.26 3.68 -9.03
C TRP A 170 -8.42 4.64 -8.79
N ALA A 171 -9.46 4.14 -8.15
CA ALA A 171 -10.57 4.94 -7.67
C ALA A 171 -10.37 5.22 -6.18
N SER A 172 -10.76 6.40 -5.71
CA SER A 172 -10.69 6.73 -4.28
C SER A 172 -11.81 7.64 -3.80
N MET A 173 -12.15 7.44 -2.55
CA MET A 173 -13.12 8.19 -1.77
C MET A 173 -12.42 8.73 -0.53
N VAL A 174 -12.77 9.93 -0.09
CA VAL A 174 -12.36 10.47 1.20
C VAL A 174 -13.61 10.81 2.01
N VAL A 175 -13.72 10.25 3.21
CA VAL A 175 -14.73 10.64 4.21
C VAL A 175 -14.07 11.59 5.18
N TRP A 176 -14.71 12.73 5.40
CA TRP A 176 -14.30 13.76 6.35
C TRP A 176 -15.24 13.70 7.54
N ILE A 177 -14.69 13.43 8.73
CA ILE A 177 -15.45 13.44 9.99
C ILE A 177 -14.84 14.45 10.97
N GLU A 178 -15.61 14.82 11.98
CA GLU A 178 -15.12 15.71 13.04
C GLU A 178 -13.97 15.10 13.84
N ASN A 179 -14.15 13.90 14.40
CA ASN A 179 -13.21 13.27 15.31
C ASN A 179 -13.45 11.75 15.37
N PRO A 180 -12.44 10.92 15.06
CA PRO A 180 -12.59 9.47 15.03
C PRO A 180 -12.72 8.84 16.42
N SER A 181 -12.48 9.61 17.49
CA SER A 181 -12.51 9.13 18.87
C SER A 181 -13.91 9.20 19.50
N LEU A 182 -14.88 9.82 18.82
CA LEU A 182 -16.25 9.91 19.31
C LEU A 182 -16.98 8.59 19.10
N GLU A 183 -17.94 8.30 19.98
CA GLU A 183 -18.80 7.13 19.85
C GLU A 183 -19.66 7.23 18.58
N ILE A 184 -20.15 8.43 18.25
CA ILE A 184 -20.96 8.72 17.05
C ILE A 184 -20.33 9.92 16.32
N PRO A 185 -19.27 9.72 15.52
CA PRO A 185 -18.66 10.81 14.77
C PRO A 185 -19.59 11.32 13.67
N GLU A 186 -19.71 12.64 13.53
CA GLU A 186 -20.42 13.28 12.42
C GLU A 186 -19.63 13.23 11.10
N ILE A 187 -20.29 12.89 10.00
CA ILE A 187 -19.75 13.05 8.64
C ILE A 187 -19.93 14.51 8.23
N LEU A 188 -18.81 15.22 8.09
CA LEU A 188 -18.77 16.62 7.65
C LEU A 188 -18.77 16.75 6.12
N GLY A 189 -18.27 15.73 5.41
CA GLY A 189 -18.25 15.73 3.96
C GLY A 189 -17.64 14.48 3.34
N VAL A 190 -17.85 14.34 2.03
CA VAL A 190 -17.37 13.22 1.24
C VAL A 190 -16.80 13.73 -0.07
N SER A 191 -15.67 13.15 -0.49
CA SER A 191 -15.01 13.48 -1.74
C SER A 191 -14.78 12.22 -2.57
N LEU A 192 -15.17 12.24 -3.85
CA LEU A 192 -15.15 11.07 -4.73
C LEU A 192 -14.31 11.33 -5.98
N SER A 193 -13.34 10.47 -6.27
CA SER A 193 -12.45 10.65 -7.43
C SER A 193 -13.24 10.62 -8.73
N ASN A 194 -13.06 11.63 -9.58
CA ASN A 194 -13.74 11.72 -10.89
C ASN A 194 -12.82 11.78 -12.10
N SER A 195 -11.52 11.78 -11.85
CA SER A 195 -10.44 11.70 -12.82
C SER A 195 -9.14 11.46 -12.05
N ALA A 196 -8.02 11.34 -12.76
CA ALA A 196 -6.71 11.17 -12.13
C ALA A 196 -6.39 12.26 -11.08
N ASN A 197 -6.90 13.49 -11.24
CA ASN A 197 -6.56 14.64 -10.38
C ASN A 197 -7.79 15.41 -9.85
N GLY A 198 -9.00 14.88 -10.03
CA GLY A 198 -10.23 15.58 -9.68
C GLY A 198 -11.08 14.79 -8.69
N TYR A 199 -11.76 15.53 -7.82
CA TYR A 199 -12.74 15.02 -6.87
C TYR A 199 -14.07 15.77 -7.03
N LEU A 200 -15.18 15.04 -7.03
CA LEU A 200 -16.48 15.57 -6.64
C LEU A 200 -16.50 15.72 -5.12
N ARG A 201 -17.16 16.76 -4.61
CA ARG A 201 -17.10 17.17 -3.19
C ARG A 201 -18.51 17.46 -2.69
N TYR A 202 -18.86 16.88 -1.54
CA TYR A 202 -20.19 16.97 -0.95
C TYR A 202 -20.06 17.32 0.54
N THR A 203 -20.62 18.45 0.98
CA THR A 203 -20.64 18.89 2.40
C THR A 203 -22.04 19.00 3.00
N GLY A 204 -23.10 18.89 2.19
CA GLY A 204 -24.50 18.94 2.65
C GLY A 204 -25.51 18.23 1.75
N ASN A 205 -25.05 17.58 0.68
CA ASN A 205 -25.87 16.83 -0.28
C ASN A 205 -25.63 15.32 -0.14
N ILE A 206 -25.53 14.83 1.10
CA ILE A 206 -25.44 13.41 1.42
C ILE A 206 -26.78 13.05 2.06
N TYR A 207 -27.60 12.30 1.35
CA TYR A 207 -28.96 11.96 1.77
C TYR A 207 -29.01 10.55 2.36
N ASP A 208 -30.07 10.23 3.11
CA ASP A 208 -30.27 8.93 3.75
C ASP A 208 -30.15 7.75 2.76
N TRP A 209 -30.62 7.92 1.52
CA TRP A 209 -30.52 6.89 0.47
C TRP A 209 -29.10 6.61 -0.01
N ASN A 210 -28.13 7.47 0.31
CA ASN A 210 -26.72 7.24 0.05
C ASN A 210 -26.05 6.35 1.09
N PHE A 211 -26.75 5.98 2.17
CA PHE A 211 -26.22 5.09 3.19
C PHE A 211 -26.66 3.64 3.01
N SER A 212 -25.76 2.71 3.34
CA SER A 212 -25.97 1.27 3.15
C SER A 212 -27.20 0.79 3.91
N GLY A 213 -28.00 -0.10 3.32
CA GLY A 213 -29.20 -0.66 3.93
C GLY A 213 -30.43 0.26 3.98
N TYR A 214 -30.36 1.50 3.49
CA TYR A 214 -31.56 2.34 3.33
C TYR A 214 -32.50 1.74 2.28
N VAL A 215 -33.79 1.68 2.60
CA VAL A 215 -34.84 1.19 1.68
C VAL A 215 -35.98 2.20 1.61
N ALA A 216 -36.15 2.82 0.44
CA ALA A 216 -37.30 3.66 0.13
C ALA A 216 -38.56 2.79 -0.01
N ARG A 217 -39.64 3.12 0.71
CA ARG A 217 -40.92 2.42 0.56
C ARG A 217 -41.89 3.23 -0.30
N SER A 218 -42.41 2.58 -1.34
CA SER A 218 -43.25 3.21 -2.37
C SER A 218 -44.66 3.64 -1.87
N ARG A 219 -45.17 3.06 -0.78
CA ARG A 219 -46.53 3.34 -0.31
C ARG A 219 -46.54 4.55 0.60
N ARG A 220 -47.39 5.55 0.30
CA ARG A 220 -47.56 6.82 1.05
C ARG A 220 -47.77 6.70 2.57
N ARG A 221 -48.05 5.50 3.10
CA ARG A 221 -48.26 5.25 4.54
C ARG A 221 -47.13 4.46 5.21
N ASP A 222 -46.21 3.92 4.44
CA ASP A 222 -45.06 3.18 4.98
C ASP A 222 -43.91 4.15 5.17
N ARG A 223 -43.27 4.10 6.34
CA ARG A 223 -42.02 4.82 6.58
C ARG A 223 -40.88 4.10 5.88
N ASP A 224 -39.94 4.88 5.34
CA ASP A 224 -38.67 4.36 4.84
C ASP A 224 -37.93 3.60 5.95
N ILE A 225 -37.12 2.62 5.54
CA ILE A 225 -36.25 1.90 6.46
C ILE A 225 -34.90 2.64 6.48
N PRO A 226 -34.49 3.22 7.62
CA PRO A 226 -33.19 3.89 7.70
C PRO A 226 -32.07 2.87 7.53
N GLY A 227 -31.03 3.29 6.82
CA GLY A 227 -29.80 2.52 6.66
C GLY A 227 -28.81 2.74 7.80
N SER A 228 -27.55 2.44 7.52
CA SER A 228 -26.41 2.87 8.34
C SER A 228 -26.37 4.39 8.44
N SER A 229 -25.79 4.92 9.52
CA SER A 229 -25.46 6.35 9.64
C SER A 229 -24.01 6.67 9.28
N THR A 230 -23.20 5.66 8.92
CA THR A 230 -21.75 5.82 8.76
C THR A 230 -21.18 5.15 7.52
N SER A 231 -21.82 4.08 7.03
CA SER A 231 -21.40 3.39 5.80
C SER A 231 -22.15 3.95 4.59
N LEU A 232 -21.39 4.56 3.69
CA LEU A 232 -21.89 5.14 2.45
C LEU A 232 -21.83 4.14 1.31
N ARG A 233 -22.77 4.28 0.38
CA ARG A 233 -22.79 3.58 -0.91
C ARG A 233 -22.09 4.46 -1.94
N VAL A 234 -21.10 3.90 -2.63
CA VAL A 234 -20.46 4.55 -3.78
C VAL A 234 -20.60 3.68 -5.01
N GLU A 235 -20.88 4.29 -6.16
CA GLU A 235 -20.90 3.61 -7.44
C GLU A 235 -19.61 3.88 -8.21
N HIS A 236 -19.07 2.85 -8.86
CA HIS A 236 -18.08 3.00 -9.91
C HIS A 236 -18.76 2.84 -11.27
N THR A 237 -18.52 3.80 -12.17
CA THR A 237 -19.07 3.75 -13.53
C THR A 237 -18.13 4.35 -14.58
N VAL A 238 -18.32 3.88 -15.82
CA VAL A 238 -17.62 4.29 -17.03
C VAL A 238 -18.55 5.02 -18.03
N ARG A 239 -19.85 5.15 -17.73
CA ARG A 239 -20.92 5.54 -18.67
C ARG A 239 -21.21 7.04 -18.82
N LYS A 240 -20.32 7.96 -18.42
CA LYS A 240 -20.56 9.41 -18.56
C LYS A 240 -19.72 10.07 -19.64
N ASP A 241 -20.36 11.02 -20.34
CA ASP A 241 -19.86 11.83 -21.45
C ASP A 241 -18.36 12.12 -21.39
N PHE A 242 -17.60 11.52 -22.32
CA PHE A 242 -16.19 11.79 -22.61
C PHE A 242 -15.24 11.83 -21.40
N ARG A 243 -15.56 11.17 -20.29
CA ARG A 243 -14.74 11.18 -19.06
C ARG A 243 -14.09 9.83 -18.78
N SER A 244 -13.08 9.87 -17.89
CA SER A 244 -12.53 8.65 -17.30
C SER A 244 -13.53 8.01 -16.36
N ALA A 245 -13.31 6.75 -15.98
CA ALA A 245 -14.05 6.10 -14.91
C ALA A 245 -14.04 6.96 -13.64
N PHE A 246 -15.15 6.97 -12.91
CA PHE A 246 -15.33 7.85 -11.76
C PHE A 246 -16.24 7.21 -10.71
N LEU A 247 -16.20 7.82 -9.51
CA LEU A 247 -17.08 7.49 -8.40
C LEU A 247 -18.19 8.53 -8.24
N ASN A 248 -19.40 8.07 -7.92
CA ASN A 248 -20.50 8.89 -7.37
C ASN A 248 -21.05 8.28 -6.09
N LEU A 249 -21.85 9.06 -5.35
CA LEU A 249 -22.73 8.49 -4.34
C LEU A 249 -23.79 7.63 -5.03
N ALA A 250 -23.98 6.41 -4.54
CA ALA A 250 -24.95 5.48 -5.07
C ALA A 250 -26.27 5.56 -4.28
N GLN A 251 -27.33 5.01 -4.87
CA GLN A 251 -28.61 4.73 -4.18
C GLN A 251 -28.85 3.22 -4.02
N THR A 252 -27.99 2.41 -4.63
CA THR A 252 -28.05 0.94 -4.62
C THR A 252 -26.98 0.42 -3.67
N ASP A 253 -27.33 -0.59 -2.86
CA ASP A 253 -26.34 -1.30 -2.06
C ASP A 253 -25.29 -1.97 -2.96
N GLY A 254 -24.04 -1.88 -2.54
CA GLY A 254 -22.92 -2.55 -3.16
C GLY A 254 -22.32 -3.61 -2.25
N ASP A 255 -21.13 -4.08 -2.61
CA ASP A 255 -20.40 -5.04 -1.81
C ASP A 255 -19.44 -4.35 -0.84
N TYR A 256 -19.22 -4.97 0.31
CA TYR A 256 -18.05 -4.68 1.14
C TYR A 256 -16.87 -5.51 0.68
N GLN A 257 -15.71 -4.89 0.59
CA GLN A 257 -14.43 -5.59 0.38
C GLN A 257 -13.68 -5.67 1.71
N ASP A 258 -12.76 -6.62 1.82
CA ASP A 258 -11.84 -6.66 2.95
C ASP A 258 -11.00 -5.38 2.94
N LEU A 259 -10.97 -4.70 4.08
CA LEU A 259 -10.20 -3.48 4.27
C LEU A 259 -8.82 -3.79 4.82
N ILE A 260 -7.80 -3.24 4.18
CA ILE A 260 -6.44 -3.21 4.73
C ILE A 260 -5.98 -1.76 4.86
N MET A 261 -5.66 -1.32 6.07
CA MET A 261 -5.14 0.02 6.32
C MET A 261 -3.66 0.10 5.95
N TRP A 262 -3.18 1.28 5.56
CA TRP A 262 -1.78 1.53 5.19
C TRP A 262 -0.82 1.07 6.28
N GLY A 263 -1.13 1.36 7.55
CA GLY A 263 -0.31 0.94 8.69
C GLY A 263 -0.35 -0.57 8.99
N GLN A 264 -1.27 -1.31 8.39
CA GLN A 264 -1.42 -2.76 8.53
C GLN A 264 -0.77 -3.54 7.38
N LEU A 265 -0.37 -2.88 6.30
CA LEU A 265 0.38 -3.49 5.21
C LEU A 265 1.78 -3.88 5.66
N THR A 266 2.30 -4.97 5.09
CA THR A 266 3.71 -5.35 5.22
C THR A 266 4.62 -4.25 4.66
N GLU A 267 5.88 -4.24 5.09
CA GLU A 267 6.84 -3.25 4.60
C GLU A 267 7.05 -3.41 3.09
N GLU A 268 7.10 -4.66 2.61
CA GLU A 268 7.23 -5.02 1.21
C GLU A 268 6.07 -4.48 0.37
N ALA A 269 4.83 -4.63 0.87
CA ALA A 269 3.65 -4.11 0.18
C ALA A 269 3.61 -2.58 0.15
N ARG A 270 4.00 -1.91 1.24
CA ARG A 270 4.10 -0.43 1.27
C ARG A 270 5.18 0.05 0.31
N MET A 271 6.34 -0.59 0.32
CA MET A 271 7.44 -0.28 -0.61
C MET A 271 6.97 -0.43 -2.06
N ALA A 272 6.34 -1.55 -2.40
CA ALA A 272 5.81 -1.80 -3.74
C ALA A 272 4.78 -0.76 -4.18
N LEU A 273 3.83 -0.38 -3.32
CA LEU A 273 2.84 0.67 -3.64
C LEU A 273 3.45 2.07 -3.76
N ASN A 274 4.61 2.31 -3.15
CA ASN A 274 5.36 3.54 -3.30
C ASN A 274 6.17 3.58 -4.61
N THR A 275 6.71 2.44 -5.06
CA THR A 275 7.70 2.42 -6.15
C THR A 275 7.17 1.89 -7.49
N THR A 276 6.14 1.04 -7.50
CA THR A 276 5.61 0.44 -8.72
C THR A 276 4.95 1.49 -9.62
N ASP A 277 5.30 1.47 -10.91
CA ASP A 277 4.66 2.32 -11.90
C ASP A 277 3.35 1.70 -12.43
N PHE A 278 2.22 2.19 -11.94
CA PHE A 278 0.89 1.88 -12.46
C PHE A 278 0.53 2.72 -13.72
N GLY A 279 1.56 3.19 -14.44
CA GLY A 279 1.44 4.04 -15.61
C GLY A 279 0.82 5.41 -15.30
N ARG A 280 -0.28 5.73 -15.99
CA ARG A 280 -0.98 7.02 -15.79
C ARG A 280 -1.85 7.04 -14.53
N SER A 281 -2.19 5.87 -13.98
CA SER A 281 -2.88 5.81 -12.70
C SER A 281 -1.86 5.84 -11.57
N LYS A 282 -2.17 6.56 -10.48
CA LYS A 282 -1.25 6.75 -9.35
C LYS A 282 -1.95 6.32 -8.07
N VAL A 283 -1.25 5.55 -7.24
CA VAL A 283 -1.76 5.06 -5.95
C VAL A 283 -2.09 6.28 -5.07
N PRO A 284 -3.37 6.52 -4.73
CA PRO A 284 -3.78 7.81 -4.16
C PRO A 284 -3.42 7.95 -2.68
N PHE A 285 -3.12 6.84 -2.01
CA PHE A 285 -2.84 6.78 -0.57
C PHE A 285 -1.38 6.40 -0.25
N ASN A 286 -0.51 6.30 -1.24
CA ASN A 286 0.92 6.07 -1.00
C ASN A 286 1.59 7.34 -0.43
N ASP A 287 2.83 7.23 0.04
CA ASP A 287 3.49 8.32 0.78
C ASP A 287 3.66 9.60 -0.05
N GLY A 288 3.95 9.45 -1.35
CA GLY A 288 4.12 10.59 -2.26
C GLY A 288 2.82 11.32 -2.61
N ASN A 289 1.68 10.62 -2.61
CA ASN A 289 0.42 11.15 -3.12
C ASN A 289 -0.61 11.48 -2.05
N PHE A 290 -0.57 10.84 -0.87
CA PHE A 290 -1.67 10.90 0.11
C PHE A 290 -2.08 12.33 0.48
N LEU A 291 -1.13 13.16 0.92
CA LEU A 291 -1.44 14.55 1.30
C LEU A 291 -1.83 15.42 0.08
N ILE A 292 -1.28 15.14 -1.10
CA ILE A 292 -1.65 15.84 -2.35
C ILE A 292 -3.11 15.55 -2.69
N LYS A 293 -3.52 14.28 -2.57
CA LYS A 293 -4.89 13.85 -2.81
C LYS A 293 -5.85 14.39 -1.76
N LEU A 294 -5.47 14.44 -0.49
CA LEU A 294 -6.29 15.09 0.54
C LEU A 294 -6.51 16.58 0.25
N ARG A 295 -5.48 17.30 -0.19
CA ARG A 295 -5.63 18.70 -0.64
C ARG A 295 -6.62 18.83 -1.80
N GLN A 296 -6.55 17.94 -2.78
CA GLN A 296 -7.49 17.93 -3.92
C GLN A 296 -8.91 17.53 -3.51
N ALA A 297 -9.04 16.67 -2.51
CA ALA A 297 -10.31 16.20 -2.00
C ALA A 297 -10.98 17.18 -1.03
N TYR A 298 -10.23 18.03 -0.34
CA TYR A 298 -10.75 18.90 0.72
C TYR A 298 -11.96 19.74 0.26
N PRO A 299 -13.15 19.57 0.88
CA PRO A 299 -14.40 20.13 0.37
C PRO A 299 -14.86 21.42 1.08
N PHE A 300 -14.05 22.00 1.97
CA PHE A 300 -14.38 23.18 2.78
C PHE A 300 -13.53 24.40 2.39
#